data_AF-A0A9N9C6S4-F1
#
_entry.id   AF-A0A9N9C6S4-F1
#
_cell.length_a   1.000
_cell.length_b   1.000
_cell.length_c   1.000
_cell.angle_alpha   90.00
_cell.angle_beta   90.00
_cell.angle_gamma   90.00
#
_symmetry.space_group_name_H-M   'P 1'
#
loop_
_entity.id
_entity.type
_entity.pdbx_description
1 polymer ?
#
loop_
_entity_poly.entity_id
_entity_poly.type
_entity_poly.pdbx_seq_one_letter_code
_entity_poly.pdbx_strand_id
1 'polypeptide(L)'
;MDSFSNYKITSYDLYRGSNALERFVNKFEEELAKIQIDLSSPAEIIMEPGDHITFNKAIECYICKKSFIEPAPEILQQFEEAKQQLLECKEWEAHMKKDHSKKKDV
;
A
#
# COMPACT_ATOMS: atom_id res chain seq x y z
N MET A 1 43.00 -15.42 -36.32
CA MET A 1 42.64 -16.34 -35.21
C MET A 1 42.91 -15.56 -33.95
N ASP A 2 41.92 -14.78 -33.51
CA ASP A 2 42.09 -13.91 -32.35
C ASP A 2 41.64 -14.69 -31.11
N SER A 3 42.63 -15.07 -30.33
CA SER A 3 42.44 -15.68 -29.03
C SER A 3 41.87 -14.61 -28.10
N PHE A 4 40.54 -14.67 -27.87
CA PHE A 4 39.91 -14.00 -26.74
C PHE A 4 40.37 -14.68 -25.46
N SER A 5 41.56 -14.29 -25.00
CA SER A 5 42.11 -14.68 -23.72
C SER A 5 41.19 -14.19 -22.60
N ASN A 6 40.77 -15.12 -21.75
CA ASN A 6 40.03 -14.92 -20.51
C ASN A 6 40.75 -13.93 -19.57
N TYR A 7 40.59 -12.62 -19.79
CA TYR A 7 41.18 -11.62 -18.89
C TYR A 7 40.19 -11.33 -17.75
N LYS A 8 40.61 -11.66 -16.53
CA LYS A 8 39.92 -11.29 -15.30
C LYS A 8 40.11 -9.79 -15.10
N ILE A 9 39.12 -9.00 -15.51
CA ILE A 9 39.10 -7.54 -15.34
C ILE A 9 39.25 -7.21 -13.85
N THR A 10 40.32 -6.50 -13.49
CA THR A 10 40.58 -6.04 -12.13
C THR A 10 40.03 -4.63 -11.91
N SER A 11 39.87 -4.21 -10.65
CA SER A 11 39.42 -2.84 -10.34
C SER A 11 40.35 -1.76 -10.93
N TYR A 12 41.62 -2.08 -11.14
CA TYR A 12 42.59 -1.18 -11.78
C TYR A 12 42.19 -0.82 -13.22
N ASP A 13 41.70 -1.78 -13.99
CA ASP A 13 41.33 -1.61 -15.41
C ASP A 13 40.07 -0.76 -15.59
N LEU A 14 39.19 -0.72 -14.57
CA LEU A 14 37.97 0.07 -14.57
C LEU A 14 38.19 1.56 -14.25
N TYR A 15 39.27 1.90 -13.54
CA TYR A 15 39.50 3.27 -13.04
C TYR A 15 40.78 3.94 -13.55
N ARG A 16 41.72 3.22 -14.19
CA ARG A 16 43.01 3.78 -14.63
C ARG A 16 43.42 3.51 -16.08
N GLY A 17 42.61 2.79 -16.87
CA GLY A 17 42.84 2.63 -18.31
C GLY A 17 42.48 3.89 -19.11
N SER A 18 43.12 4.11 -20.27
CA SER A 18 42.78 5.22 -21.18
C SER A 18 41.34 5.17 -21.69
N ASN A 19 40.70 4.00 -21.65
CA ASN A 19 39.29 3.75 -21.97
C ASN A 19 38.43 3.38 -20.75
N ALA A 20 38.86 3.74 -19.53
CA ALA A 20 38.15 3.42 -18.29
C ALA A 20 36.69 3.91 -18.29
N LEU A 21 36.44 5.13 -18.77
CA LEU A 21 35.09 5.72 -18.82
C LEU A 21 34.17 4.94 -19.76
N GLU A 22 34.63 4.61 -20.96
CA GLU A 22 33.86 3.85 -21.95
C GLU A 22 33.49 2.46 -21.41
N ARG A 23 34.46 1.76 -20.80
CA ARG A 23 34.22 0.45 -20.17
C ARG A 23 33.24 0.51 -19.01
N PHE A 24 33.30 1.57 -18.21
CA PHE A 24 32.35 1.80 -17.13
C PHE A 24 30.93 1.99 -17.68
N VAL A 25 30.76 2.87 -18.66
CA VAL A 25 29.45 3.14 -19.29
C VAL A 25 28.87 1.88 -19.93
N ASN A 26 29.67 1.15 -20.71
CA ASN A 26 29.21 -0.09 -21.36
C ASN A 26 28.72 -1.12 -20.34
N LYS A 27 29.46 -1.31 -19.23
CA LYS A 27 29.04 -2.22 -18.16
C LYS A 27 27.77 -1.74 -17.46
N PHE A 28 27.60 -0.43 -17.26
CA PHE A 28 26.38 0.13 -16.72
C PHE A 28 25.18 -0.12 -17.64
N GLU A 29 25.34 0.08 -18.95
CA GLU A 29 24.29 -0.19 -19.94
C GLU A 29 23.92 -1.67 -19.99
N GLU A 30 24.92 -2.57 -19.93
CA GLU A 30 24.70 -4.01 -19.85
C GLU A 30 23.91 -4.41 -18.59
N GLU A 31 24.27 -3.89 -17.42
CA GLU A 31 23.54 -4.16 -16.17
C GLU A 31 22.13 -3.56 -16.19
N LEU A 32 21.96 -2.35 -16.74
CA LEU A 32 20.65 -1.73 -16.92
C LEU A 32 19.74 -2.57 -17.83
N ALA A 33 20.27 -3.09 -18.93
CA ALA A 33 19.52 -3.97 -19.83
C ALA A 33 19.09 -5.26 -19.12
N LYS A 34 19.95 -5.86 -18.30
CA LYS A 34 19.59 -7.05 -17.50
C LYS A 34 18.45 -6.76 -16.52
N ILE A 35 18.52 -5.65 -15.79
CA ILE A 35 17.48 -5.25 -14.84
C ILE A 35 16.17 -4.98 -15.57
N GLN A 36 16.21 -4.30 -16.72
CA GLN A 36 15.01 -4.04 -17.52
C GLN A 36 14.37 -5.33 -18.02
N ILE A 37 15.17 -6.31 -18.46
CA ILE A 37 14.67 -7.62 -18.88
C ILE A 37 14.03 -8.35 -17.70
N ASP A 38 14.68 -8.38 -16.54
CA ASP A 38 14.16 -9.02 -15.32
C ASP A 38 12.83 -8.41 -14.87
N LEU A 39 12.73 -7.07 -14.89
CA LEU A 39 11.52 -6.33 -14.55
C LEU A 39 10.45 -6.31 -15.66
N SER A 40 10.77 -6.78 -16.88
CA SER A 40 9.83 -6.74 -18.01
C SER A 40 8.68 -7.73 -17.84
N SER A 41 8.90 -8.79 -17.08
CA SER A 41 7.88 -9.76 -16.70
C SER A 41 7.40 -9.51 -15.27
N PRO A 42 6.09 -9.55 -15.00
CA PRO A 42 5.60 -9.58 -13.63
C PRO A 42 6.21 -10.76 -12.88
N ALA A 43 6.69 -10.51 -11.66
CA ALA A 43 7.12 -11.59 -10.78
C ALA A 43 5.94 -12.52 -10.47
N GLU A 44 6.21 -13.82 -10.42
CA GLU A 44 5.22 -14.81 -10.01
C GLU A 44 4.79 -14.54 -8.56
N ILE A 45 3.48 -14.37 -8.34
CA ILE A 45 2.93 -14.18 -7.00
C ILE A 45 2.71 -15.55 -6.38
N ILE A 46 3.58 -15.95 -5.46
CA ILE A 46 3.41 -17.16 -4.66
C ILE A 46 2.55 -16.80 -3.46
N MET A 47 1.26 -17.13 -3.51
CA MET A 47 0.35 -17.03 -2.36
C MET A 47 0.20 -18.40 -1.70
N GLU A 48 0.44 -18.48 -0.40
CA GLU A 48 0.01 -19.64 0.37
C GLU A 48 -1.52 -19.64 0.52
N PRO A 49 -2.16 -20.79 0.82
CA PRO A 49 -3.60 -20.84 1.02
C PRO A 49 -4.13 -19.84 2.05
N GLY A 50 -3.35 -19.55 3.10
CA GLY A 50 -3.68 -18.54 4.11
C GLY A 50 -3.67 -17.11 3.57
N ASP A 51 -2.74 -16.80 2.66
CA ASP A 51 -2.63 -15.47 2.04
C ASP A 51 -3.83 -15.20 1.14
N HIS A 52 -4.24 -16.19 0.36
CA HIS A 52 -5.42 -16.08 -0.51
C HIS A 52 -6.70 -15.84 0.31
N ILE A 53 -6.86 -16.51 1.45
CA ILE A 53 -8.01 -16.28 2.34
C ILE A 53 -7.96 -14.86 2.91
N THR A 54 -6.79 -14.40 3.32
CA THR A 54 -6.59 -13.06 3.91
C THR A 54 -6.84 -11.96 2.88
N PHE A 55 -6.34 -12.13 1.66
CA PHE A 55 -6.54 -11.23 0.54
C PHE A 55 -8.03 -11.06 0.21
N ASN A 56 -8.78 -12.17 0.09
CA ASN A 56 -10.21 -12.11 -0.22
C ASN A 56 -11.07 -11.54 0.92
N LYS A 57 -10.57 -11.57 2.16
CA LYS A 57 -11.23 -10.96 3.33
C LYS A 57 -10.81 -9.52 3.57
N ALA A 58 -9.82 -9.00 2.83
CA ALA A 58 -9.35 -7.65 3.03
C ALA A 58 -10.46 -6.67 2.63
N ILE A 59 -10.96 -5.92 3.62
CA ILE A 59 -11.94 -4.85 3.41
C ILE A 59 -11.28 -3.50 3.18
N GLU A 60 -9.96 -3.41 3.40
CA GLU A 60 -9.18 -2.18 3.31
C GLU A 60 -7.86 -2.40 2.57
N CYS A 61 -7.44 -1.38 1.83
CA CYS A 61 -6.15 -1.35 1.16
C CYS A 61 -5.01 -1.27 2.16
N TYR A 62 -4.06 -2.20 2.08
CA TYR A 62 -2.90 -2.20 2.97
C TYR A 62 -2.03 -0.94 2.85
N ILE A 63 -1.94 -0.35 1.64
CA ILE A 63 -1.09 0.82 1.34
C ILE A 63 -1.73 2.11 1.85
N CYS A 64 -2.95 2.42 1.41
CA CYS A 64 -3.59 3.71 1.70
C CYS A 64 -4.61 3.67 2.84
N LYS A 65 -4.85 2.49 3.44
CA LYS A 65 -5.83 2.24 4.52
C LYS A 65 -7.26 2.65 4.18
N LYS A 66 -7.58 2.83 2.90
CA LYS A 66 -8.95 3.10 2.44
C LYS A 66 -9.72 1.80 2.31
N SER A 67 -11.00 1.84 2.68
CA SER A 67 -11.93 0.74 2.43
C SER A 67 -12.03 0.45 0.93
N PHE A 68 -12.03 -0.83 0.56
CA PHE A 68 -12.36 -1.28 -0.80
C PHE A 68 -13.87 -1.24 -1.05
N ILE A 69 -14.65 -1.34 0.02
CA ILE A 69 -16.10 -1.27 -0.03
C ILE A 69 -16.46 0.20 0.17
N GLU A 70 -16.89 0.87 -0.90
CA GLU A 70 -17.69 2.08 -0.73
C GLU A 70 -19.05 1.64 -0.16
N PRO A 71 -19.45 2.14 1.01
CA PRO A 71 -20.76 1.81 1.55
C PRO A 71 -21.82 2.28 0.56
N ALA A 72 -22.79 1.41 0.27
CA ALA A 72 -23.91 1.74 -0.59
C ALA A 72 -24.60 3.03 -0.06
N PRO A 73 -25.09 3.91 -0.95
CA PRO A 73 -25.77 5.14 -0.54
C PRO A 73 -26.87 4.90 0.49
N GLU A 74 -27.59 3.79 0.36
CA GLU A 74 -28.65 3.38 1.29
C GLU A 74 -28.13 3.07 2.69
N ILE A 75 -26.93 2.46 2.79
CA ILE A 75 -26.29 2.15 4.09
C ILE A 75 -25.79 3.43 4.74
N LEU A 76 -25.22 4.36 3.95
CA LEU A 76 -24.82 5.67 4.44
C LEU A 76 -26.02 6.45 4.98
N GLN A 77 -27.13 6.46 4.23
CA GLN A 77 -28.37 7.12 4.64
C GLN A 77 -28.92 6.53 5.94
N GLN A 78 -29.01 5.20 6.06
CA GLN A 78 -29.46 4.54 7.28
C GLN A 78 -28.57 4.89 8.49
N PHE A 79 -27.27 5.02 8.28
CA PHE A 79 -26.33 5.39 9.34
C PHE A 79 -26.53 6.85 9.79
N GLU A 80 -26.86 7.74 8.87
CA GLU A 80 -27.16 9.15 9.14
C GLU A 80 -28.49 9.31 9.88
N GLU A 81 -29.53 8.59 9.46
CA GLU A 81 -30.83 8.52 10.14
C GLU A 81 -30.68 7.96 11.56
N ALA A 82 -29.91 6.89 11.75
CA ALA A 82 -29.66 6.31 13.07
C ALA A 82 -28.90 7.28 14.00
N LYS A 83 -27.95 8.06 13.46
CA LYS A 83 -27.27 9.12 14.22
C LYS A 83 -28.24 10.21 14.66
N GLN A 84 -29.14 10.63 13.78
CA GLN A 84 -30.17 11.63 14.09
C GLN A 84 -31.08 11.13 15.22
N GLN A 85 -31.60 9.91 15.11
CA GLN A 85 -32.45 9.29 16.15
C GLN A 85 -31.72 9.17 17.49
N LEU A 86 -30.45 8.79 17.48
CA LEU A 86 -29.65 8.72 18.71
C LEU A 86 -29.53 10.08 19.40
N LEU A 87 -29.38 11.16 18.61
CA LEU A 87 -29.29 12.51 19.15
C LEU A 87 -30.61 12.93 19.80
N GLU A 88 -31.73 12.72 19.12
CA GLU A 88 -33.06 13.01 19.64
C GLU A 88 -33.35 12.25 20.94
N CYS A 89 -32.99 10.96 21.01
CA CYS A 89 -33.12 10.17 22.24
C CYS A 89 -32.30 10.77 23.40
N LYS A 90 -31.06 11.19 23.14
CA LYS A 90 -30.21 11.81 24.16
C LYS A 90 -30.76 13.16 24.64
N GLU A 91 -31.33 13.95 23.75
CA GLU A 91 -31.98 15.22 24.09
C GLU A 91 -33.22 14.99 24.95
N TRP A 92 -34.06 14.01 24.58
CA TRP A 92 -35.20 13.59 25.37
C TRP A 92 -34.80 13.11 26.76
N GLU A 93 -33.78 12.26 26.87
CA GLU A 93 -33.25 11.83 28.16
C GLU A 93 -32.75 12.99 29.01
N ALA A 94 -32.06 13.96 28.40
CA ALA A 94 -31.56 15.15 29.09
C ALA A 94 -32.71 16.05 29.59
N HIS A 95 -33.78 16.19 28.79
CA HIS A 95 -34.98 16.92 29.19
C HIS A 95 -35.67 16.26 30.37
N MET A 96 -35.92 14.96 30.30
CA MET A 96 -36.55 14.20 31.38
C MET A 96 -35.74 14.24 32.67
N LYS A 97 -34.40 14.13 32.58
CA LYS A 97 -33.51 14.28 33.76
C LYS A 97 -33.64 15.65 34.43
N LYS A 98 -33.78 16.73 33.66
CA LYS A 98 -34.01 18.09 34.22
C LYS A 98 -35.36 18.22 34.91
N ASP A 99 -36.42 17.64 34.34
CA ASP A 99 -37.76 17.69 34.93
C ASP A 99 -37.86 16.87 36.22
N HIS A 100 -37.16 15.72 36.27
CA HIS A 100 -37.06 14.92 37.49
C HIS A 100 -36.25 15.60 38.60
N SER A 101 -35.28 16.48 38.28
CA SER A 101 -34.55 17.24 39.32
C SER A 101 -35.43 18.35 39.90
N LYS A 102 -36.13 19.11 39.05
CA LYS A 102 -37.02 20.20 39.50
C LYS A 102 -38.16 19.74 40.40
N LYS A 103 -38.66 18.50 40.22
CA LYS A 103 -39.71 17.92 41.07
C LYS A 103 -39.22 17.46 42.46
N LYS A 104 -37.91 17.34 42.68
CA LYS A 104 -37.33 16.98 44.00
C LYS A 104 -37.04 18.19 44.89
N ASP A 105 -37.10 19.41 44.33
CA ASP A 105 -36.81 20.66 45.03
C ASP A 105 -38.08 21.37 45.58
N VAL A 106 -39.19 20.65 45.76
CA VAL A 106 -40.47 21.15 46.35
C VAL A 106 -40.80 20.39 47.63
#